data_AF-A0A351D0X2-F1
#
_entry.id   AF-A0A351D0X2-F1
#
_cell.length_a   1.000
_cell.length_b   1.000
_cell.length_c   1.000
_cell.angle_alpha   90.00
_cell.angle_beta   90.00
_cell.angle_gamma   90.00
#
_symmetry.space_group_name_H-M   'P 1'
#
loop_
_entity.id
_entity.type
_entity.pdbx_description
1 polymer ?
#
loop_
_entity_poly.entity_id
_entity_poly.type
_entity_poly.pdbx_seq_one_letter_code
_entity_poly.pdbx_strand_id
1 'polypeptide(L)'
;MSVSVVAITLSLPTIMQLVVNNAERLGQSWEGRPQLSVFLAPGTSVARGLELTLELQAKPEIAQVEFVSADQAMEEFKMLSGLGSAIELLPENPLPASLLVLPDSAFDSADATAQLQEQLRQIAEAEDVQLDLEWILRFNSMLDIIDSAAKVISILLALAVVLTISNMIRLAIINRKEEIEIIKLIGGSDGFVRRPFLYQGFQIGLAGALLASLITYAVLLWMKGPIGRLADLYGSDFGALGLSIQGLGWLILTGSGLGLLASVLSVSQHLRDIEPR
;
A
#
# COMPACT_ATOMS: atom_id res chain seq x y z
N MET A 1 9.09 -26.33 -14.47
CA MET A 1 7.63 -26.14 -14.34
C MET A 1 7.24 -25.70 -12.93
N SER A 2 7.48 -26.48 -11.87
CA SER A 2 7.04 -26.13 -10.51
C SER A 2 7.61 -24.81 -9.97
N VAL A 3 8.88 -24.53 -10.24
CA VAL A 3 9.50 -23.24 -9.86
C VAL A 3 8.77 -22.07 -10.51
N SER A 4 8.37 -22.18 -11.78
CA SER A 4 7.62 -21.14 -12.50
C SER A 4 6.23 -20.92 -11.91
N VAL A 5 5.53 -21.99 -11.54
CA VAL A 5 4.21 -21.89 -10.89
C VAL A 5 4.35 -21.16 -9.55
N VAL A 6 5.28 -21.60 -8.70
CA VAL A 6 5.56 -20.94 -7.41
C VAL A 6 5.94 -19.48 -7.61
N ALA A 7 6.78 -19.17 -8.60
CA ALA A 7 7.19 -17.79 -8.91
C ALA A 7 6.01 -16.91 -9.29
N ILE A 8 5.13 -17.36 -10.19
CA ILE A 8 3.94 -16.62 -10.60
C ILE A 8 3.00 -16.43 -9.41
N THR A 9 2.74 -17.50 -8.65
CA THR A 9 1.86 -17.48 -7.48
C THR A 9 2.36 -16.53 -6.38
N LEU A 10 3.68 -16.45 -6.14
CA LEU A 10 4.26 -15.52 -5.17
C LEU A 10 4.36 -14.09 -5.72
N SER A 11 4.58 -13.91 -7.02
CA SER A 11 4.71 -12.57 -7.61
C SER A 11 3.41 -11.76 -7.54
N LEU A 12 2.26 -12.40 -7.69
CA LEU A 12 0.95 -11.73 -7.72
C LEU A 12 0.62 -10.98 -6.40
N PRO A 13 0.66 -11.62 -5.21
CA PRO A 13 0.39 -10.92 -3.96
C PRO A 13 1.46 -9.86 -3.65
N THR A 14 2.73 -10.10 -4.03
CA THR A 14 3.79 -9.09 -3.89
C THR A 14 3.51 -7.86 -4.75
N ILE A 15 3.10 -8.04 -6.00
CA ILE A 15 2.73 -6.93 -6.89
C ILE A 15 1.52 -6.18 -6.32
N MET A 16 0.49 -6.88 -5.85
CA MET A 16 -0.70 -6.24 -5.26
C MET A 16 -0.34 -5.40 -4.03
N GLN A 17 0.40 -5.94 -3.08
CA GLN A 17 0.85 -5.19 -1.89
C GLN A 17 1.71 -4.00 -2.27
N LEU A 18 2.59 -4.17 -3.27
CA LEU A 18 3.40 -3.08 -3.76
C LEU A 18 2.52 -1.96 -4.35
N VAL A 19 1.49 -2.29 -5.12
CA VAL A 19 0.54 -1.30 -5.65
C VAL A 19 -0.19 -0.57 -4.53
N VAL A 20 -0.70 -1.29 -3.52
CA VAL A 20 -1.38 -0.68 -2.36
C VAL A 20 -0.44 0.25 -1.60
N ASN A 21 0.74 -0.23 -1.21
CA ASN A 21 1.73 0.57 -0.47
C ASN A 21 2.16 1.82 -1.25
N ASN A 22 2.26 1.72 -2.59
CA ASN A 22 2.56 2.88 -3.41
C ASN A 22 1.36 3.83 -3.52
N ALA A 23 0.14 3.32 -3.62
CA ALA A 23 -1.07 4.15 -3.63
C ALA A 23 -1.26 4.92 -2.31
N GLU A 24 -0.99 4.27 -1.17
CA GLU A 24 -0.97 4.92 0.15
C GLU A 24 0.07 6.04 0.22
N ARG A 25 1.30 5.76 -0.23
CA ARG A 25 2.38 6.77 -0.29
C ARG A 25 2.03 7.93 -1.20
N LEU A 26 1.42 7.65 -2.35
CA LEU A 26 0.95 8.67 -3.28
C LEU A 26 -0.12 9.55 -2.60
N GLY A 27 -1.10 8.94 -1.93
CA GLY A 27 -2.12 9.65 -1.17
C GLY A 27 -1.55 10.56 -0.07
N GLN A 28 -0.47 10.13 0.60
CA GLN A 28 0.22 10.92 1.63
C GLN A 28 1.14 12.02 1.08
N SER A 29 1.72 11.81 -0.11
CA SER A 29 2.66 12.75 -0.75
C SER A 29 1.98 13.84 -1.58
N TRP A 30 0.77 13.56 -2.08
CA TRP A 30 -0.13 14.59 -2.58
C TRP A 30 -0.45 15.51 -1.39
N GLU A 31 -0.78 16.77 -1.64
CA GLU A 31 -1.37 17.72 -0.66
C GLU A 31 -2.57 17.17 0.14
N GLY A 32 -2.98 15.91 -0.06
CA GLY A 32 -3.92 15.11 0.73
C GLY A 32 -3.49 14.80 2.18
N ARG A 33 -2.76 15.71 2.82
CA ARG A 33 -2.91 15.86 4.26
C ARG A 33 -4.30 16.45 4.52
N PRO A 34 -4.99 16.07 5.61
CA PRO A 34 -6.26 16.64 6.04
C PRO A 34 -6.16 18.17 6.15
N GLN A 35 -6.57 18.89 5.12
CA GLN A 35 -6.61 20.35 5.17
C GLN A 35 -7.96 20.81 5.72
N LEU A 36 -7.90 21.84 6.55
CA LEU A 36 -9.06 22.52 7.10
C LEU A 36 -9.25 23.82 6.34
N SER A 37 -10.35 23.91 5.61
CA SER A 37 -10.77 25.13 4.92
C SER A 37 -11.66 25.94 5.84
N VAL A 38 -11.12 27.02 6.40
CA VAL A 38 -11.87 27.97 7.23
C VAL A 38 -12.36 29.08 6.33
N PHE A 39 -13.66 29.08 6.03
CA PHE A 39 -14.31 30.16 5.29
C PHE A 39 -14.59 31.33 6.23
N LEU A 40 -14.09 32.51 5.85
CA LEU A 40 -14.21 33.72 6.63
C LEU A 40 -15.52 34.43 6.34
N ALA A 41 -16.08 35.10 7.35
CA ALA A 41 -17.30 35.87 7.22
C ALA A 41 -17.19 36.96 6.12
N PRO A 42 -18.31 37.32 5.46
CA PRO A 42 -18.29 38.25 4.34
C PRO A 42 -17.92 39.65 4.84
N GLY A 43 -17.01 40.33 4.13
CA GLY A 43 -16.50 41.64 4.54
C GLY A 43 -15.26 41.60 5.45
N THR A 44 -14.70 40.41 5.71
CA THR A 44 -13.39 40.29 6.35
C THR A 44 -12.31 40.94 5.47
N SER A 45 -11.61 41.93 6.01
CA SER A 45 -10.56 42.63 5.27
C SER A 45 -9.34 41.73 5.02
N VAL A 46 -8.63 41.95 3.91
CA VAL A 46 -7.39 41.22 3.59
C VAL A 46 -6.34 41.37 4.70
N ALA A 47 -6.24 42.55 5.32
CA ALA A 47 -5.34 42.78 6.44
C ALA A 47 -5.65 41.88 7.64
N ARG A 48 -6.94 41.69 7.96
CA ARG A 48 -7.37 40.81 9.05
C ARG A 48 -7.15 39.33 8.71
N GLY A 49 -7.39 38.93 7.46
CA GLY A 49 -7.11 37.57 6.99
C GLY A 49 -5.62 37.20 7.11
N LEU A 50 -4.72 38.12 6.74
CA LEU A 50 -3.28 37.94 6.91
C LEU A 50 -2.85 37.93 8.38
N GLU A 51 -3.49 38.72 9.23
CA GLU A 51 -3.24 38.70 10.68
C GLU A 51 -3.62 37.33 11.29
N LEU A 52 -4.81 36.82 10.96
CA LEU A 52 -5.25 35.48 11.38
C LEU A 52 -4.32 34.38 10.87
N THR A 53 -3.77 34.53 9.67
CA THR A 53 -2.77 33.60 9.11
C THR A 53 -1.55 33.50 10.02
N LEU A 54 -1.00 34.65 10.44
CA LEU A 54 0.17 34.71 11.34
C LEU A 54 -0.15 34.17 12.74
N GLU A 55 -1.34 34.48 13.27
CA GLU A 55 -1.79 33.97 14.58
C GLU A 55 -1.90 32.44 14.58
N LEU A 56 -2.48 31.86 13.53
CA LEU A 56 -2.65 30.41 13.38
C LEU A 56 -1.32 29.71 13.10
N GLN A 57 -0.46 30.30 12.27
CA GLN A 57 0.85 29.73 11.97
C GLN A 57 1.80 29.69 13.18
N ALA A 58 1.51 30.46 14.24
CA ALA A 58 2.24 30.40 15.50
C ALA A 58 1.85 29.21 16.39
N LYS A 59 0.78 28.48 16.08
CA LYS A 59 0.34 27.31 16.85
C LYS A 59 1.18 26.08 16.49
N PRO A 60 1.64 25.29 17.47
CA PRO A 60 2.47 24.10 17.22
C PRO A 60 1.70 22.96 16.55
N GLU A 61 0.36 23.01 16.56
CA GLU A 61 -0.51 22.02 15.93
C GLU A 61 -0.66 22.24 14.42
N ILE A 62 -0.19 23.38 13.90
CA ILE A 62 -0.38 23.83 12.52
C ILE A 62 0.98 23.95 11.84
N ALA A 63 1.17 23.21 10.74
CA ALA A 63 2.40 23.28 9.95
C ALA A 63 2.40 24.46 8.99
N GLN A 64 1.25 24.77 8.38
CA GLN A 64 1.14 25.82 7.38
C GLN A 64 -0.27 26.42 7.38
N VAL A 65 -0.34 27.72 7.11
CA VAL A 65 -1.60 28.42 6.85
C VAL A 65 -1.42 29.24 5.59
N GLU A 66 -2.38 29.14 4.69
CA GLU A 66 -2.44 29.93 3.47
C GLU A 66 -3.73 30.73 3.42
N PHE A 67 -3.61 32.03 3.15
CA PHE A 67 -4.75 32.90 2.94
C PHE A 67 -5.10 32.96 1.46
N VAL A 68 -6.32 32.52 1.14
CA VAL A 68 -6.90 32.62 -0.20
C VAL A 68 -7.93 33.74 -0.17
N SER A 69 -7.63 34.83 -0.87
CA SER A 69 -8.58 35.93 -1.01
C SER A 69 -9.81 35.51 -1.82
N ALA A 70 -10.93 36.19 -1.62
CA ALA A 70 -12.16 35.95 -2.39
C ALA A 70 -11.92 36.05 -3.92
N ASP A 71 -11.05 36.97 -4.34
CA ASP A 71 -10.71 37.16 -5.76
C ASP A 71 -9.86 36.01 -6.31
N GLN A 72 -8.88 35.52 -5.53
CA GLN A 72 -8.10 34.33 -5.91
C GLN A 72 -8.97 33.07 -5.97
N ALA A 73 -9.83 32.86 -4.98
CA ALA A 73 -10.79 31.75 -4.97
C ALA A 73 -11.69 31.78 -6.22
N MET A 74 -12.07 32.99 -6.67
CA MET A 74 -12.85 33.18 -7.88
C MET A 74 -12.08 32.84 -9.16
N GLU A 75 -10.81 33.23 -9.28
CA GLU A 75 -9.97 32.86 -10.43
C GLU A 75 -9.76 31.34 -10.50
N GLU A 76 -9.46 30.71 -9.37
CA GLU A 76 -9.26 29.27 -9.30
C GLU A 76 -10.54 28.49 -9.64
N PHE A 77 -11.67 28.92 -9.09
CA PHE A 77 -12.97 28.33 -9.41
C PHE A 77 -13.31 28.45 -10.90
N LYS A 78 -13.01 29.59 -11.55
CA LYS A 78 -13.22 29.77 -13.00
C LYS A 78 -12.38 28.80 -13.83
N MET A 79 -11.12 28.56 -13.44
CA MET A 79 -10.23 27.62 -14.13
C MET A 79 -10.69 26.17 -14.01
N LEU A 80 -11.13 25.76 -12.82
CA LEU A 80 -11.47 24.36 -12.52
C LEU A 80 -12.88 23.96 -12.96
N SER A 81 -13.86 24.87 -12.83
CA SER A 81 -15.27 24.55 -13.12
C SER A 81 -15.64 24.65 -14.60
N GLY A 82 -14.85 25.36 -15.40
CA GLY A 82 -15.18 25.64 -16.80
C GLY A 82 -16.39 26.56 -17.00
N LEU A 83 -16.92 27.16 -15.92
CA LEU A 83 -18.10 28.04 -15.91
C LEU A 83 -17.77 29.54 -16.04
N GLY A 84 -16.56 29.87 -16.50
CA GLY A 84 -16.03 31.25 -16.50
C GLY A 84 -17.00 32.31 -17.07
N SER A 85 -17.68 32.01 -18.18
CA SER A 85 -18.62 32.93 -18.83
C SER A 85 -19.96 33.09 -18.11
N ALA A 86 -20.39 32.10 -17.33
CA ALA A 86 -21.62 32.18 -16.55
C ALA A 86 -21.42 33.01 -15.26
N ILE A 87 -20.20 33.01 -14.73
CA ILE A 87 -19.82 33.69 -13.50
C ILE A 87 -19.63 35.20 -13.72
N GLU A 88 -19.20 35.62 -14.92
CA GLU A 88 -19.10 37.05 -15.28
C GLU A 88 -20.44 37.79 -15.29
N LEU A 89 -21.56 37.06 -15.29
CA LEU A 89 -22.91 37.62 -15.21
C LEU A 89 -23.34 37.94 -13.76
N LEU A 90 -22.56 37.52 -12.76
CA LEU A 90 -22.85 37.82 -11.36
C LEU A 90 -22.42 39.26 -11.03
N PRO A 91 -23.29 40.04 -10.35
CA PRO A 91 -23.01 41.44 -10.04
C PRO A 91 -21.89 41.62 -9.00
N GLU A 92 -21.67 40.64 -8.13
CA GLU A 92 -20.63 40.63 -7.09
C GLU A 92 -20.08 39.21 -6.89
N ASN A 93 -18.88 39.12 -6.30
CA ASN A 93 -18.21 37.86 -6.01
C ASN A 93 -18.92 37.14 -4.84
N PRO A 94 -19.56 35.97 -5.06
CA PRO A 94 -20.26 35.23 -4.01
C PRO A 94 -19.33 34.38 -3.12
N LEU A 95 -18.04 34.26 -3.45
CA LEU A 95 -17.12 33.40 -2.72
C LEU A 95 -16.51 34.15 -1.52
N PRO A 96 -16.58 33.59 -0.31
CA PRO A 96 -15.85 34.14 0.83
C PRO A 96 -14.34 33.93 0.68
N ALA A 97 -13.56 34.75 1.37
CA ALA A 97 -12.13 34.45 1.56
C ALA A 97 -11.98 33.21 2.47
N SER A 98 -10.91 32.45 2.31
CA SER A 98 -10.66 31.26 3.12
C SER A 98 -9.23 31.20 3.64
N LEU A 99 -9.06 30.52 4.77
CA LEU A 99 -7.76 30.10 5.29
C LEU A 99 -7.65 28.59 5.10
N LEU A 100 -6.65 28.15 4.33
CA LEU A 100 -6.27 26.75 4.21
C LEU A 100 -5.29 26.43 5.34
N VAL A 101 -5.75 25.67 6.32
CA VAL A 101 -4.97 25.30 7.50
C VAL A 101 -4.51 23.85 7.34
N LEU A 102 -3.19 23.67 7.33
CA LEU A 102 -2.55 22.37 7.24
C LEU A 102 -2.03 21.94 8.63
N PRO A 103 -2.58 20.86 9.22
CA PRO A 103 -2.09 20.32 10.48
C PRO A 103 -0.64 19.87 10.37
N ASP A 104 0.08 19.95 11.48
CA ASP A 104 1.40 19.33 11.57
C ASP A 104 1.30 17.81 11.55
N SER A 105 2.29 17.15 10.94
CA SER A 105 2.39 15.68 10.85
C SER A 105 2.28 14.96 12.19
N ALA A 106 2.67 15.60 13.29
CA ALA A 106 2.52 15.06 14.65
C ALA A 106 1.05 15.03 15.13
N PHE A 107 0.17 15.80 14.50
CA PHE A 107 -1.23 16.00 14.85
C PHE A 107 -2.19 15.55 13.74
N ASP A 108 -1.72 14.74 12.80
CA ASP A 108 -2.48 14.28 11.62
C ASP A 108 -3.43 13.09 11.91
N SER A 109 -3.79 12.87 13.18
CA SER A 109 -4.76 11.84 13.53
C SER A 109 -6.19 12.37 13.37
N ALA A 110 -7.15 11.48 13.08
CA ALA A 110 -8.55 11.87 12.91
C ALA A 110 -9.10 12.61 14.16
N ASP A 111 -8.72 12.16 15.36
CA ASP A 111 -9.14 12.78 16.62
C ASP A 111 -8.50 14.16 16.83
N ALA A 112 -7.20 14.31 16.54
CA ALA A 112 -6.50 15.59 16.67
C ALA A 112 -7.00 16.61 15.64
N THR A 113 -7.28 16.18 14.41
CA THR A 113 -7.84 17.03 13.35
C THR A 113 -9.26 17.48 13.71
N ALA A 114 -10.08 16.60 14.29
CA ALA A 114 -11.43 16.95 14.76
C ALA A 114 -11.39 17.97 15.92
N GLN A 115 -10.43 17.84 16.84
CA GLN A 115 -10.22 18.84 17.89
C GLN A 115 -9.77 20.19 17.32
N LEU A 116 -8.85 20.19 16.35
CA LEU A 116 -8.40 21.40 15.67
C LEU A 116 -9.55 22.07 14.91
N GLN A 117 -10.41 21.29 14.23
CA GLN A 117 -11.61 21.80 13.57
C GLN A 117 -12.51 22.57 14.54
N GLU A 118 -12.77 22.01 15.72
CA GLU A 118 -13.61 22.64 16.73
C GLU A 118 -12.98 23.92 17.29
N GLN A 119 -11.65 23.95 17.46
CA GLN A 119 -10.94 25.17 17.85
C GLN A 119 -11.06 26.27 16.78
N LEU A 120 -10.92 25.91 15.50
CA LEU A 120 -11.02 26.87 14.39
C LEU A 120 -12.45 27.42 14.25
N ARG A 121 -13.48 26.62 14.57
CA ARG A 121 -14.88 27.08 14.60
C ARG A 121 -15.18 28.13 15.67
N GLN A 122 -14.33 28.24 16.69
CA GLN A 122 -14.50 29.22 17.76
C GLN A 122 -13.91 30.60 17.42
N ILE A 123 -13.23 30.75 16.28
CA ILE A 123 -12.71 32.03 15.79
C ILE A 123 -13.90 32.91 15.38
N ALA A 124 -13.93 34.15 15.84
CA ALA A 124 -15.07 35.05 15.63
C ALA A 124 -15.35 35.33 14.14
N GLU A 125 -14.31 35.33 13.32
CA GLU A 125 -14.36 35.58 11.89
C GLU A 125 -14.59 34.31 11.05
N ALA A 126 -14.59 33.11 11.66
CA ALA A 126 -14.87 31.86 10.96
C ALA A 126 -16.39 31.66 10.81
N GLU A 127 -16.87 31.63 9.57
CA GLU A 127 -18.29 31.39 9.27
C GLU A 127 -18.57 29.90 9.07
N ASP A 128 -17.68 29.19 8.36
CA ASP A 128 -17.75 27.75 8.21
C ASP A 128 -16.35 27.15 8.22
N VAL A 129 -16.21 25.96 8.81
CA VAL A 129 -14.95 25.20 8.81
C VAL A 129 -15.24 23.84 8.23
N GLN A 130 -14.86 23.71 6.97
CA GLN A 130 -14.98 22.47 6.22
C GLN A 130 -13.67 21.71 6.29
N LEU A 131 -13.83 20.45 6.64
CA LEU A 131 -12.76 19.50 6.74
C LEU A 131 -12.79 18.76 5.41
N ASP A 132 -11.80 19.04 4.55
CA ASP A 132 -11.73 18.47 3.20
C ASP A 132 -11.21 17.02 3.23
N LEU A 133 -11.70 16.26 4.21
CA LEU A 133 -11.30 14.91 4.58
C LEU A 133 -12.19 13.85 3.96
N GLU A 134 -13.37 14.20 3.47
CA GLU A 134 -14.35 13.19 3.07
C GLU A 134 -13.82 12.36 1.89
N TRP A 135 -13.12 12.98 0.94
CA TRP A 135 -12.51 12.27 -0.18
C TRP A 135 -11.28 11.44 0.26
N ILE A 136 -10.46 11.94 1.18
CA ILE A 136 -9.28 11.24 1.72
C ILE A 136 -9.71 10.02 2.54
N LEU A 137 -10.67 10.18 3.45
CA LEU A 137 -11.23 9.10 4.25
C LEU A 137 -11.87 8.03 3.37
N ARG A 138 -12.60 8.42 2.32
CA ARG A 138 -13.15 7.49 1.33
C ARG A 138 -12.05 6.77 0.55
N PHE A 139 -10.99 7.46 0.17
CA PHE A 139 -9.84 6.88 -0.52
C PHE A 139 -9.09 5.87 0.35
N ASN A 140 -8.75 6.24 1.59
CA ASN A 140 -8.10 5.35 2.56
C ASN A 140 -8.99 4.14 2.88
N SER A 141 -10.30 4.34 3.06
CA SER A 141 -11.24 3.24 3.26
C SER A 141 -11.28 2.29 2.05
N MET A 142 -11.16 2.83 0.83
CA MET A 142 -11.08 2.02 -0.38
C MET A 142 -9.76 1.23 -0.45
N LEU A 143 -8.64 1.85 -0.07
CA LEU A 143 -7.35 1.17 0.05
C LEU A 143 -7.39 0.06 1.12
N ASP A 144 -8.02 0.29 2.27
CA ASP A 144 -8.19 -0.72 3.33
C ASP A 144 -8.97 -1.94 2.85
N ILE A 145 -10.02 -1.73 2.04
CA ILE A 145 -10.78 -2.82 1.42
C ILE A 145 -9.89 -3.61 0.44
N ILE A 146 -9.09 -2.91 -0.38
CA ILE A 146 -8.18 -3.53 -1.35
C ILE A 146 -7.06 -4.29 -0.64
N ASP A 147 -6.48 -3.73 0.42
CA ASP A 147 -5.46 -4.39 1.25
C ASP A 147 -6.02 -5.64 1.93
N SER A 148 -7.22 -5.55 2.50
CA SER A 148 -7.91 -6.69 3.10
C SER A 148 -8.14 -7.81 2.07
N ALA A 149 -8.58 -7.46 0.86
CA ALA A 149 -8.72 -8.43 -0.23
C ALA A 149 -7.37 -9.01 -0.66
N ALA A 150 -6.32 -8.19 -0.75
CA ALA A 150 -4.96 -8.63 -1.08
C ALA A 150 -4.42 -9.62 -0.03
N LYS A 151 -4.67 -9.39 1.26
CA LYS A 151 -4.31 -10.32 2.35
C LYS A 151 -5.02 -11.66 2.21
N VAL A 152 -6.33 -11.67 1.95
CA VAL A 152 -7.09 -12.91 1.72
C VAL A 152 -6.55 -13.68 0.51
N ILE A 153 -6.34 -12.99 -0.62
CA ILE A 153 -5.76 -13.59 -1.82
C ILE A 153 -4.36 -14.14 -1.55
N SER A 154 -3.53 -13.40 -0.79
CA SER A 154 -2.19 -13.84 -0.40
C SER A 154 -2.21 -15.15 0.38
N ILE A 155 -3.15 -15.31 1.33
CA ILE A 155 -3.32 -16.56 2.09
C ILE A 155 -3.72 -17.71 1.16
N LEU A 156 -4.67 -17.49 0.25
CA LEU A 156 -5.10 -18.51 -0.72
C LEU A 156 -3.95 -18.95 -1.65
N LEU A 157 -3.15 -18.00 -2.12
CA LEU A 157 -1.99 -18.27 -2.96
C LEU A 157 -0.86 -18.95 -2.19
N ALA A 158 -0.63 -18.59 -0.93
CA ALA A 158 0.29 -19.29 -0.06
C ALA A 158 -0.13 -20.76 0.12
N LEU A 159 -1.43 -21.02 0.32
CA LEU A 159 -1.96 -22.39 0.36
C LEU A 159 -1.74 -23.11 -0.98
N ALA A 160 -1.96 -22.44 -2.11
CA ALA A 160 -1.71 -23.00 -3.44
C ALA A 160 -0.23 -23.38 -3.64
N VAL A 161 0.72 -22.56 -3.17
CA VAL A 161 2.16 -22.90 -3.16
C VAL A 161 2.40 -24.15 -2.33
N VAL A 162 1.86 -24.20 -1.12
CA VAL A 162 2.02 -25.35 -0.22
C VAL A 162 1.47 -26.62 -0.86
N LEU A 163 0.27 -26.59 -1.43
CA LEU A 163 -0.34 -27.73 -2.12
C LEU A 163 0.47 -28.18 -3.33
N THR A 164 0.94 -27.23 -4.15
CA THR A 164 1.72 -27.52 -5.35
C THR A 164 3.04 -28.20 -5.01
N ILE A 165 3.79 -27.67 -4.03
CA ILE A 165 5.05 -28.26 -3.57
C ILE A 165 4.79 -29.60 -2.87
N SER A 166 3.73 -29.70 -2.06
CA SER A 166 3.37 -30.93 -1.36
C SER A 166 3.06 -32.06 -2.33
N ASN A 167 2.28 -31.80 -3.38
CA ASN A 167 1.96 -32.78 -4.42
C ASN A 167 3.21 -33.20 -5.21
N MET A 168 4.10 -32.26 -5.52
CA MET A 168 5.36 -32.55 -6.18
C MET A 168 6.24 -33.48 -5.34
N ILE A 169 6.37 -33.21 -4.04
CA ILE A 169 7.16 -34.05 -3.13
C ILE A 169 6.50 -35.42 -2.95
N ARG A 170 5.18 -35.49 -2.86
CA ARG A 170 4.44 -36.76 -2.84
C ARG A 170 4.79 -37.62 -4.06
N LEU A 171 4.75 -37.05 -5.25
CA LEU A 171 5.14 -37.76 -6.48
C LEU A 171 6.62 -38.15 -6.47
N ALA A 172 7.50 -37.30 -5.95
CA ALA A 172 8.93 -37.62 -5.83
C ALA A 172 9.19 -38.79 -4.87
N ILE A 173 8.45 -38.89 -3.76
CA ILE A 173 8.50 -40.02 -2.81
C ILE A 173 8.00 -41.29 -3.48
N ILE A 174 6.85 -41.24 -4.17
CA ILE A 174 6.28 -42.41 -4.87
C ILE A 174 7.26 -42.95 -5.92
N ASN A 175 7.89 -42.06 -6.69
CA ASN A 175 8.87 -42.45 -7.72
C ASN A 175 10.17 -43.06 -7.15
N ARG A 176 10.47 -42.83 -5.86
CA ARG A 176 11.64 -43.38 -5.17
C ARG A 176 11.26 -44.42 -4.12
N LYS A 177 10.05 -44.97 -4.18
CA LYS A 177 9.52 -45.87 -3.16
C LYS A 177 10.42 -47.10 -2.93
N GLU A 178 10.86 -47.76 -3.99
CA GLU A 178 11.72 -48.96 -3.91
C GLU A 178 13.07 -48.64 -3.25
N GLU A 179 13.69 -47.51 -3.60
CA GLU A 179 14.95 -47.03 -2.99
C GLU A 179 14.75 -46.77 -1.49
N ILE A 180 13.64 -46.14 -1.11
CA ILE A 180 13.28 -45.85 0.28
C ILE A 180 13.08 -47.15 1.08
N GLU A 181 12.39 -48.15 0.51
CA GLU A 181 12.18 -49.45 1.15
C GLU A 181 13.52 -50.16 1.42
N ILE A 182 14.43 -50.18 0.44
CA ILE A 182 15.77 -50.76 0.63
C ILE A 182 16.53 -50.04 1.76
N ILE A 183 16.51 -48.70 1.79
CA ILE A 183 17.18 -47.92 2.84
C ILE A 183 16.59 -48.21 4.23
N LYS A 184 15.26 -48.38 4.34
CA LYS A 184 14.63 -48.75 5.60
C LYS A 184 14.97 -50.18 6.03
N LEU A 185 15.07 -51.13 5.10
CA LEU A 185 15.43 -52.52 5.39
C LEU A 185 16.85 -52.67 5.95
N ILE A 186 17.79 -51.84 5.51
CA ILE A 186 19.18 -51.83 6.03
C ILE A 186 19.34 -50.98 7.31
N GLY A 187 18.24 -50.52 7.92
CA GLY A 187 18.25 -49.78 9.20
C GLY A 187 18.39 -48.26 9.07
N GLY A 188 18.14 -47.68 7.90
CA GLY A 188 18.16 -46.24 7.70
C GLY A 188 17.07 -45.52 8.52
N SER A 189 17.46 -44.47 9.25
CA SER A 189 16.51 -43.66 10.03
C SER A 189 15.55 -42.89 9.12
N ASP A 190 14.31 -42.69 9.59
CA ASP A 190 13.33 -41.81 8.94
C ASP A 190 13.92 -40.42 8.64
N GLY A 191 14.69 -39.84 9.58
CA GLY A 191 15.34 -38.54 9.37
C GLY A 191 16.31 -38.52 8.19
N PHE A 192 17.02 -39.62 7.93
CA PHE A 192 17.92 -39.73 6.78
C PHE A 192 17.14 -39.72 5.47
N VAL A 193 16.04 -40.46 5.38
CA VAL A 193 15.19 -40.52 4.18
C VAL A 193 14.45 -39.19 3.93
N ARG A 194 14.11 -38.45 4.99
CA ARG A 194 13.35 -37.18 4.88
C ARG A 194 14.17 -36.01 4.34
N ARG A 195 15.46 -35.92 4.68
CA ARG A 195 16.32 -34.76 4.38
C ARG A 195 16.33 -34.35 2.91
N PRO A 196 16.54 -35.25 1.93
CA PRO A 196 16.59 -34.88 0.51
C PRO A 196 15.33 -34.15 0.04
N PHE A 197 14.15 -34.61 0.50
CA PHE A 197 12.86 -34.00 0.13
C PHE A 197 12.64 -32.62 0.78
N LEU A 198 13.14 -32.42 2.01
CA LEU A 198 13.12 -31.11 2.67
C LEU A 198 14.00 -30.09 1.92
N TYR A 199 15.20 -30.50 1.53
CA TYR A 199 16.09 -29.66 0.72
C TYR A 199 15.47 -29.34 -0.64
N GLN A 200 14.80 -30.30 -1.27
CA GLN A 200 14.14 -30.10 -2.55
C GLN A 200 13.00 -29.06 -2.43
N GLY A 201 12.17 -29.16 -1.38
CA GLY A 201 11.11 -28.18 -1.12
C GLY A 201 11.65 -26.77 -0.84
N PHE A 202 12.71 -26.66 -0.04
CA PHE A 202 13.41 -25.40 0.21
C PHE A 202 13.96 -24.79 -1.08
N GLN A 203 14.68 -25.58 -1.89
CA GLN A 203 15.26 -25.11 -3.15
C GLN A 203 14.21 -24.63 -4.14
N ILE A 204 13.08 -25.32 -4.24
CA ILE A 204 11.96 -24.90 -5.10
C ILE A 204 11.34 -23.60 -4.57
N GLY A 205 11.11 -23.49 -3.26
CA GLY A 205 10.58 -22.28 -2.63
C GLY A 205 11.51 -21.07 -2.83
N LEU A 206 12.81 -21.26 -2.59
CA LEU A 206 13.84 -20.24 -2.78
C LEU A 206 13.96 -19.82 -4.25
N ALA A 207 14.08 -20.77 -5.18
CA ALA A 207 14.16 -20.46 -6.61
C ALA A 207 12.89 -19.79 -7.12
N GLY A 208 11.72 -20.20 -6.60
CA GLY A 208 10.44 -19.58 -6.89
C GLY A 208 10.39 -18.14 -6.40
N ALA A 209 10.86 -17.86 -5.19
CA ALA A 209 10.92 -16.51 -4.62
C ALA A 209 11.90 -15.59 -5.37
N LEU A 210 13.07 -16.12 -5.78
CA LEU A 210 14.04 -15.37 -6.59
C LEU A 210 13.46 -15.01 -7.97
N LEU A 211 12.79 -15.96 -8.62
CA LEU A 211 12.12 -15.69 -9.89
C LEU A 211 10.91 -14.77 -9.72
N ALA A 212 10.14 -14.89 -8.64
CA ALA A 212 9.07 -13.96 -8.31
C ALA A 212 9.62 -12.54 -8.16
N SER A 213 10.75 -12.38 -7.46
CA SER A 213 11.43 -11.09 -7.31
C SER A 213 11.81 -10.48 -8.65
N LEU A 214 12.34 -11.29 -9.58
CA LEU A 214 12.69 -10.86 -10.93
C LEU A 214 11.44 -10.46 -11.73
N ILE A 215 10.36 -11.23 -11.64
CA ILE A 215 9.08 -10.92 -12.28
C ILE A 215 8.54 -9.60 -11.75
N THR A 216 8.47 -9.41 -10.44
CA THR A 216 7.98 -8.17 -9.84
C THR A 216 8.85 -6.98 -10.23
N TYR A 217 10.17 -7.14 -10.26
CA TYR A 217 11.08 -6.10 -10.74
C TYR A 217 10.86 -5.75 -12.21
N ALA A 218 10.64 -6.74 -13.08
CA ALA A 218 10.32 -6.52 -14.49
C ALA A 218 8.98 -5.78 -14.66
N VAL A 219 7.95 -6.15 -13.89
CA VAL A 219 6.66 -5.45 -13.87
C VAL A 219 6.82 -4.00 -13.43
N LEU A 220 7.62 -3.74 -12.39
CA LEU A 220 7.91 -2.38 -11.95
C LEU A 220 8.58 -1.54 -13.05
N LEU A 221 9.60 -2.09 -13.72
CA LEU A 221 10.26 -1.40 -14.82
C LEU A 221 9.29 -1.07 -15.95
N TRP A 222 8.35 -1.97 -16.26
CA TRP A 222 7.32 -1.73 -17.25
C TRP A 222 6.33 -0.64 -16.84
N MET A 223 6.01 -0.55 -15.54
CA MET A 223 5.14 0.49 -14.97
C MET A 223 5.81 1.86 -14.80
N LYS A 224 7.15 1.93 -14.76
CA LYS A 224 7.87 3.21 -14.60
C LYS A 224 7.52 4.24 -15.68
N GLY A 225 7.30 3.84 -16.93
CA GLY A 225 6.96 4.76 -18.02
C GLY A 225 5.62 5.48 -17.81
N PRO A 226 4.50 4.75 -17.62
CA PRO A 226 3.22 5.35 -17.25
C PRO A 226 3.26 6.18 -15.96
N ILE A 227 3.94 5.68 -14.92
CA ILE A 227 4.00 6.38 -13.62
C ILE A 227 4.85 7.66 -13.71
N GLY A 228 5.97 7.64 -14.45
CA GLY A 228 6.81 8.82 -14.68
C GLY A 228 6.06 9.93 -15.42
N ARG A 229 5.25 9.58 -16.43
CA ARG A 229 4.39 10.56 -17.13
C ARG A 229 3.35 11.19 -16.22
N LEU A 230 2.81 10.42 -15.27
CA LEU A 230 1.94 10.98 -14.24
C LEU A 230 2.76 11.88 -13.29
N ALA A 231 3.96 11.48 -12.88
CA ALA A 231 4.87 12.29 -12.06
C ALA A 231 5.12 13.68 -12.62
N ASP A 232 5.48 13.73 -13.91
CA ASP A 232 5.82 14.95 -14.61
C ASP A 232 4.62 15.90 -14.73
N LEU A 233 3.41 15.34 -14.86
CA LEU A 233 2.16 16.13 -14.89
C LEU A 233 1.80 16.74 -13.53
N TYR A 234 2.26 16.12 -12.43
CA TYR A 234 1.95 16.53 -11.06
C TYR A 234 3.16 17.12 -10.30
N GLY A 235 4.29 17.37 -10.99
CA GLY A 235 5.44 18.07 -10.43
C GLY A 235 6.16 17.36 -9.27
N SER A 236 6.00 16.04 -9.12
CA SER A 236 6.51 15.27 -7.97
C SER A 236 7.66 14.34 -8.34
N ASP A 237 8.70 14.31 -7.49
CA ASP A 237 9.87 13.45 -7.67
C ASP A 237 9.57 12.05 -7.09
N PHE A 238 8.96 11.16 -7.90
CA PHE A 238 8.61 9.78 -7.49
C PHE A 238 9.83 8.85 -7.41
N GLY A 239 10.83 9.23 -6.62
CA GLY A 239 12.14 8.56 -6.57
C GLY A 239 12.17 7.15 -5.96
N ALA A 240 11.08 6.63 -5.38
CA ALA A 240 11.14 5.40 -4.57
C ALA A 240 9.99 4.40 -4.78
N LEU A 241 9.48 4.24 -6.01
CA LEU A 241 8.47 3.21 -6.38
C LEU A 241 9.08 1.79 -6.54
N GLY A 242 10.06 1.42 -5.69
CA GLY A 242 10.83 0.18 -5.81
C GLY A 242 10.48 -0.85 -4.73
N LEU A 243 10.70 -2.12 -5.05
CA LEU A 243 10.77 -3.18 -4.03
C LEU A 243 11.93 -2.85 -3.08
N SER A 244 11.61 -2.54 -1.83
CA SER A 244 12.63 -2.27 -0.82
C SER A 244 13.51 -3.52 -0.59
N ILE A 245 14.75 -3.32 -0.17
CA ILE A 245 15.64 -4.42 0.22
C ILE A 245 14.97 -5.28 1.31
N GLN A 246 14.21 -4.65 2.20
CA GLN A 246 13.41 -5.33 3.21
C GLN A 246 12.28 -6.18 2.60
N GLY A 247 11.57 -5.66 1.59
CA GLY A 247 10.54 -6.40 0.86
C GLY A 247 11.09 -7.62 0.13
N LEU A 248 12.26 -7.50 -0.49
CA LEU A 248 12.98 -8.64 -1.08
C LEU A 248 13.34 -9.69 -0.02
N GLY A 249 13.83 -9.25 1.14
CA GLY A 249 14.12 -10.12 2.27
C GLY A 249 12.89 -10.91 2.71
N TRP A 250 11.75 -10.24 2.89
CA TRP A 250 10.48 -10.88 3.25
C TRP A 250 9.99 -11.87 2.20
N LEU A 251 10.10 -11.54 0.91
CA LEU A 251 9.69 -12.43 -0.18
C LEU A 251 10.53 -13.71 -0.22
N ILE A 252 11.85 -13.59 -0.06
CA ILE A 252 12.76 -14.75 -0.02
C ILE A 252 12.49 -15.61 1.21
N LEU A 253 12.31 -14.99 2.39
CA LEU A 253 12.00 -15.70 3.63
C LEU A 253 10.66 -16.43 3.55
N THR A 254 9.61 -15.78 3.06
CA THR A 254 8.28 -16.39 2.93
C THR A 254 8.26 -17.50 1.90
N GLY A 255 8.84 -17.30 0.71
CA GLY A 255 8.89 -18.34 -0.31
C GLY A 255 9.72 -19.57 0.11
N SER A 256 10.87 -19.36 0.74
CA SER A 256 11.71 -20.44 1.28
C SER A 256 11.01 -21.15 2.45
N GLY A 257 10.36 -20.39 3.33
CA GLY A 257 9.59 -20.89 4.47
C GLY A 257 8.39 -21.72 4.03
N LEU A 258 7.61 -21.25 3.05
CA LEU A 258 6.49 -22.01 2.47
C LEU A 258 6.96 -23.30 1.80
N GLY A 259 8.09 -23.26 1.10
CA GLY A 259 8.71 -24.46 0.51
C GLY A 259 9.11 -25.49 1.56
N LEU A 260 9.72 -25.06 2.66
CA LEU A 260 10.04 -25.92 3.79
C LEU A 260 8.78 -26.47 4.46
N LEU A 261 7.80 -25.63 4.79
CA LEU A 261 6.55 -26.04 5.42
C LEU A 261 5.82 -27.09 4.58
N ALA A 262 5.69 -26.86 3.27
CA ALA A 262 5.09 -27.81 2.34
C ALA A 262 5.82 -29.15 2.32
N SER A 263 7.16 -29.11 2.31
CA SER A 263 7.97 -30.33 2.34
C SER A 263 7.82 -31.12 3.63
N VAL A 264 7.80 -30.45 4.78
CA VAL A 264 7.60 -31.11 6.08
C VAL A 264 6.23 -31.77 6.16
N LEU A 265 5.18 -31.06 5.73
CA LEU A 265 3.81 -31.58 5.73
C LEU A 265 3.70 -32.82 4.82
N SER A 266 4.17 -32.72 3.58
CA SER A 266 4.08 -33.82 2.61
C SER A 266 4.88 -35.05 3.03
N VAL A 267 6.11 -34.84 3.51
CA VAL A 267 7.00 -35.91 3.97
C VAL A 267 6.45 -36.59 5.24
N SER A 268 5.97 -35.83 6.22
CA SER A 268 5.43 -36.42 7.45
C SER A 268 4.20 -37.28 7.20
N GLN A 269 3.39 -36.92 6.20
CA GLN A 269 2.20 -37.67 5.82
C GLN A 269 2.53 -38.92 5.00
N HIS A 270 3.31 -38.81 3.92
CA HIS A 270 3.45 -39.90 2.93
C HIS A 270 4.57 -40.90 3.23
N LEU A 271 5.56 -40.54 4.05
CA LEU A 271 6.68 -41.42 4.37
C LEU A 271 6.35 -42.40 5.51
N ARG A 272 5.28 -42.13 6.27
CA ARG A 272 4.67 -43.05 7.25
C ARG A 272 3.96 -44.23 6.58
N ASP A 273 3.45 -44.04 5.37
CA ASP A 273 2.70 -45.09 4.65
C ASP A 273 3.62 -46.15 4.01
N ILE A 274 4.95 -45.94 4.05
CA ILE A 274 5.95 -46.84 3.48
C ILE A 274 6.67 -47.53 4.64
N GLU A 275 6.03 -48.52 5.25
CA GLU A 275 6.68 -49.46 6.18
C GLU A 275 6.92 -50.80 5.46
N PRO A 276 8.15 -51.34 5.51
CA PRO A 276 8.45 -52.62 4.88
C PRO A 276 7.67 -53.75 5.57
N ARG A 277 7.04 -54.62 4.77
CA ARG A 277 6.43 -55.88 5.21
C ARG A 277 7.42 -57.03 5.07
#